data_AF-A0A1Z7YNE0-F1
#
_entry.id   AF-A0A1Z7YNE0-F1
#
_cell.length_a   1.000
_cell.length_b   1.000
_cell.length_c   1.000
_cell.angle_alpha   90.00
_cell.angle_beta   90.00
_cell.angle_gamma   90.00
#
_symmetry.space_group_name_H-M   'P 1'
#
loop_
_entity.id
_entity.type
_entity.pdbx_description
1 polymer ?
#
loop_
_entity_poly.entity_id
_entity_poly.type
_entity_poly.pdbx_seq_one_letter_code
_entity_poly.pdbx_strand_id
1 'polypeptide(L)'
;MTLERSTPIKTNSLTAALSILVSMLICTLSISPVYADETSLNVAIDAYLVGFRACNEANNLRSSDLAQAKANFNYYTQQLNKAIAIDETILITSSREMETNIKYCKRVESNIQRAEATPILEQGIDFCKLSKAALTDSNLTLAASEIGQYQELKEQALIIAPDLMEVFVLASKIRTCTRVEEKLQKAVNAATLAEEEMKKAIIAYQDFKAQCETARQFTSKPNFGIYQLLKANKLLTQAHKRKKSARQNAKAFELAEKNPSSENAIALVSLIKESQQCESDVSSAIRRVTKAKRSNQKQLSNASKSLASALKECKSAQKEFKSPLTAAEINTLKGLYNATSDVKESITSNKLIMDLSQQHKTWPQSKSLKQNLKSTTSCLSIFDATLKAIKPIPNTPVIIDSNATPDPDPDTDTDTDTDTLTKAENLDNTTTNPAQTNTSLKTPPTPTEEISEKLTEAEVTNNTEDSDDEFDEFDTNDPSQKHKSWLDVIN
;
A
#
# COMPACT_ATOMS: atom_id res chain seq x y z
N MET A 1 6.90 -18.52 -32.82
CA MET A 1 8.04 -19.12 -33.55
C MET A 1 8.37 -20.44 -32.89
N THR A 2 8.58 -21.50 -33.67
CA THR A 2 9.06 -22.80 -33.19
C THR A 2 10.59 -22.77 -33.11
N LEU A 3 11.15 -23.40 -32.08
CA LEU A 3 12.59 -23.67 -31.99
C LEU A 3 12.77 -25.17 -31.78
N GLU A 4 13.57 -25.79 -32.65
CA GLU A 4 13.79 -27.23 -32.65
C GLU A 4 15.03 -27.61 -31.85
N ARG A 5 14.87 -28.65 -31.03
CA ARG A 5 15.69 -29.87 -31.04
C ARG A 5 17.20 -29.70 -31.27
N SER A 6 17.98 -29.96 -30.22
CA SER A 6 19.30 -30.59 -30.36
C SER A 6 19.36 -31.83 -29.47
N THR A 7 20.08 -32.86 -29.91
CA THR A 7 20.12 -34.19 -29.27
C THR A 7 21.55 -34.58 -28.88
N PRO A 8 21.78 -35.17 -27.70
CA PRO A 8 23.11 -35.61 -27.30
C PRO A 8 23.61 -36.79 -28.15
N ILE A 9 24.90 -36.78 -28.47
CA ILE A 9 25.57 -37.82 -29.24
C ILE A 9 25.94 -39.01 -28.34
N LYS A 10 25.72 -40.23 -28.82
CA LYS A 10 26.20 -41.46 -28.18
C LYS A 10 27.69 -41.67 -28.44
N THR A 11 28.39 -42.20 -27.44
CA THR A 11 29.51 -43.13 -27.65
C THR A 11 29.16 -44.47 -27.00
N ASN A 12 29.51 -45.58 -27.65
CA ASN A 12 28.98 -46.90 -27.30
C ASN A 12 29.94 -47.64 -26.37
N SER A 13 29.43 -48.14 -25.23
CA SER A 13 30.10 -49.16 -24.43
C SER A 13 29.96 -50.52 -25.11
N LEU A 14 31.04 -51.04 -25.70
CA LEU A 14 31.04 -52.35 -26.36
C LEU A 14 31.81 -53.39 -25.54
N THR A 15 31.08 -54.44 -25.20
CA THR A 15 31.49 -55.62 -24.45
C THR A 15 32.72 -56.33 -25.03
N ALA A 16 33.60 -56.81 -24.14
CA ALA A 16 33.95 -58.23 -24.09
C ALA A 16 34.60 -58.57 -22.73
N ALA A 17 34.26 -59.75 -22.19
CA ALA A 17 35.07 -60.41 -21.17
C ALA A 17 35.71 -61.65 -21.80
N LEU A 18 36.92 -61.99 -21.41
CA LEU A 18 37.25 -63.39 -21.09
C LEU A 18 38.53 -63.47 -20.23
N SER A 19 38.54 -64.40 -19.29
CA SER A 19 39.75 -64.87 -18.61
C SER A 19 40.56 -65.77 -19.53
N ILE A 20 41.89 -65.89 -19.35
CA ILE A 20 42.60 -67.19 -19.29
C ILE A 20 44.07 -67.05 -18.84
N LEU A 21 44.51 -68.14 -18.24
CA LEU A 21 45.77 -68.47 -17.57
C LEU A 21 47.10 -67.90 -18.10
N VAL A 22 47.92 -67.54 -17.10
CA VAL A 22 49.39 -67.62 -17.06
C VAL A 22 49.95 -68.83 -17.83
N SER A 23 50.95 -68.59 -18.70
CA SER A 23 52.09 -69.51 -18.87
C SER A 23 53.30 -68.81 -19.52
N MET A 24 54.47 -69.37 -19.23
CA MET A 24 55.81 -68.78 -19.44
C MET A 24 56.14 -68.44 -20.91
N LEU A 25 56.76 -67.28 -21.12
CA LEU A 25 57.95 -67.20 -21.98
C LEU A 25 59.00 -66.31 -21.33
N ILE A 26 60.18 -66.88 -21.05
CA ILE A 26 61.31 -66.16 -20.45
C ILE A 26 62.06 -65.45 -21.58
N CYS A 27 61.79 -64.16 -21.76
CA CYS A 27 62.64 -63.26 -22.54
C CYS A 27 63.43 -62.38 -21.58
N THR A 28 64.74 -62.57 -21.53
CA THR A 28 65.67 -61.74 -20.76
C THR A 28 65.87 -60.39 -21.44
N LEU A 29 64.91 -59.49 -21.28
CA LEU A 29 65.13 -58.07 -21.55
C LEU A 29 66.01 -57.50 -20.43
N SER A 30 67.28 -57.27 -20.78
CA SER A 30 68.25 -56.64 -19.90
C SER A 30 67.70 -55.32 -19.37
N ILE A 31 67.63 -55.18 -18.05
CA ILE A 31 67.50 -53.87 -17.40
C ILE A 31 68.87 -53.20 -17.54
N SER A 32 69.13 -52.66 -18.73
CA SER A 32 70.16 -51.64 -18.90
C SER A 32 69.76 -50.47 -18.00
N PRO A 33 70.62 -50.00 -17.07
CA PRO A 33 70.36 -48.72 -16.43
C PRO A 33 70.26 -47.67 -17.54
N VAL A 34 69.12 -46.97 -17.61
CA VAL A 34 68.99 -45.77 -18.43
C VAL A 34 69.78 -44.68 -17.73
N TYR A 35 71.10 -44.73 -17.89
CA TYR A 35 71.90 -43.53 -17.90
C TYR A 35 71.30 -42.65 -19.00
N ALA A 36 70.60 -41.58 -18.61
CA ALA A 36 70.35 -40.48 -19.51
C ALA A 36 71.71 -40.08 -20.07
N ASP A 37 71.84 -40.01 -21.40
CA ASP A 37 73.11 -39.65 -22.02
C ASP A 37 73.50 -38.27 -21.52
N GLU A 38 74.62 -38.19 -20.79
CA GLU A 38 75.10 -36.93 -20.21
C GLU A 38 75.36 -35.89 -21.30
N THR A 39 75.60 -36.34 -22.54
CA THR A 39 75.64 -35.51 -23.75
C THR A 39 74.28 -34.88 -24.06
N SER A 40 73.19 -35.66 -24.01
CA SER A 40 71.81 -35.20 -24.29
C SER A 40 71.38 -34.11 -23.30
N LEU A 41 71.52 -34.36 -22.00
CA LEU A 41 71.16 -33.41 -20.96
C LEU A 41 72.00 -32.12 -21.05
N ASN A 42 73.31 -32.21 -21.35
CA ASN A 42 74.13 -31.01 -21.55
C ASN A 42 73.70 -30.20 -22.78
N VAL A 43 73.33 -30.86 -23.90
CA VAL A 43 72.81 -30.18 -25.10
C VAL A 43 71.45 -29.52 -24.84
N ALA A 44 70.58 -30.13 -24.02
CA ALA A 44 69.34 -29.51 -23.57
C ALA A 44 69.61 -28.28 -22.68
N ILE A 45 70.54 -28.36 -21.73
CA ILE A 45 70.91 -27.23 -20.85
C ILE A 45 71.50 -26.06 -21.65
N ASP A 46 72.37 -26.33 -22.62
CA ASP A 46 72.95 -25.27 -23.47
C ASP A 46 71.89 -24.61 -24.36
N ALA A 47 70.90 -25.36 -24.85
CA ALA A 47 69.74 -24.79 -25.55
C ALA A 47 68.90 -23.90 -24.62
N TYR A 48 68.64 -24.33 -23.38
CA TYR A 48 67.91 -23.55 -22.38
C TYR A 48 68.63 -22.24 -22.01
N LEU A 49 69.95 -22.28 -21.81
CA LEU A 49 70.74 -21.10 -21.39
C LEU A 49 70.76 -19.97 -22.43
N VAL A 50 70.52 -20.27 -23.71
CA VAL A 50 70.27 -19.24 -24.74
C VAL A 50 68.95 -18.52 -24.47
N GLY A 51 67.89 -19.25 -24.13
CA GLY A 51 66.59 -18.69 -23.74
C GLY A 51 66.62 -17.93 -22.41
N PHE A 52 67.37 -18.44 -21.42
CA PHE A 52 67.44 -17.85 -20.08
C PHE A 52 67.90 -16.37 -20.09
N ARG A 53 68.77 -16.00 -21.02
CA ARG A 53 69.19 -14.59 -21.22
C ARG A 53 68.00 -13.69 -21.61
N ALA A 54 67.13 -14.16 -22.49
CA ALA A 54 65.93 -13.43 -22.89
C ALA A 54 64.89 -13.36 -21.75
N CYS A 55 64.77 -14.40 -20.91
CA CYS A 55 63.96 -14.34 -19.68
C CYS A 55 64.44 -13.24 -18.72
N ASN A 56 65.76 -13.10 -18.50
CA ASN A 56 66.30 -11.99 -17.69
C ASN A 56 66.01 -10.63 -18.32
N GLU A 57 66.19 -10.48 -19.63
CA GLU A 57 65.91 -9.22 -20.32
C GLU A 57 64.42 -8.86 -20.32
N ALA A 58 63.54 -9.85 -20.42
CA ALA A 58 62.10 -9.65 -20.24
C ALA A 58 61.74 -9.13 -18.85
N ASN A 59 62.43 -9.58 -17.80
CA ASN A 59 62.25 -9.06 -16.43
C ASN A 59 62.73 -7.60 -16.28
N ASN A 60 63.79 -7.21 -17.00
CA ASN A 60 64.28 -5.83 -17.01
C ASN A 60 63.27 -4.89 -17.70
N LEU A 61 62.76 -5.31 -18.87
CA LEU A 61 61.92 -4.49 -19.74
C LEU A 61 60.45 -4.38 -19.29
N ARG A 62 59.95 -5.28 -18.43
CA ARG A 62 58.51 -5.38 -18.06
C ARG A 62 57.83 -4.09 -17.58
N SER A 63 58.60 -3.09 -17.14
CA SER A 63 58.11 -1.80 -16.61
C SER A 63 58.38 -0.60 -17.54
N SER A 64 59.08 -0.80 -18.66
CA SER A 64 59.47 0.26 -19.61
C SER A 64 59.06 -0.05 -21.04
N ASP A 65 59.19 -1.31 -21.48
CA ASP A 65 58.65 -1.82 -22.73
C ASP A 65 58.07 -3.23 -22.51
N LEU A 66 56.77 -3.27 -22.19
CA LEU A 66 56.02 -4.51 -22.00
C LEU A 66 55.92 -5.35 -23.29
N ALA A 67 55.94 -4.73 -24.46
CA ALA A 67 55.87 -5.45 -25.74
C ALA A 67 57.18 -6.18 -26.03
N GLN A 68 58.32 -5.52 -25.84
CA GLN A 68 59.64 -6.13 -25.95
C GLN A 68 59.90 -7.14 -24.82
N ALA A 69 59.35 -6.92 -23.61
CA ALA A 69 59.36 -7.92 -22.55
C ALA A 69 58.62 -9.20 -22.94
N LYS A 70 57.39 -9.09 -23.45
CA LYS A 70 56.59 -10.23 -23.94
C LYS A 70 57.28 -10.94 -25.11
N ALA A 71 57.92 -10.21 -26.03
CA ALA A 71 58.67 -10.79 -27.14
C ALA A 71 59.88 -11.62 -26.66
N ASN A 72 60.68 -11.07 -25.73
CA ASN A 72 61.81 -11.78 -25.12
C ASN A 72 61.35 -13.01 -24.31
N PHE A 73 60.24 -12.92 -23.58
CA PHE A 73 59.72 -14.06 -22.82
C PHE A 73 59.18 -15.18 -23.73
N ASN A 74 58.52 -14.83 -24.85
CA ASN A 74 58.13 -15.81 -25.87
C ASN A 74 59.36 -16.54 -26.45
N TYR A 75 60.47 -15.82 -26.73
CA TYR A 75 61.72 -16.45 -27.16
C TYR A 75 62.31 -17.41 -26.10
N TYR A 76 62.25 -17.03 -24.81
CA TYR A 76 62.61 -17.94 -23.71
C TYR A 76 61.76 -19.22 -23.76
N THR A 77 60.43 -19.12 -23.85
CA THR A 77 59.52 -20.28 -23.91
C THR A 77 59.80 -21.16 -25.12
N GLN A 78 60.17 -20.59 -26.28
CA GLN A 78 60.57 -21.35 -27.46
C GLN A 78 61.86 -22.15 -27.23
N GLN A 79 62.88 -21.57 -26.59
CA GLN A 79 64.12 -22.30 -26.28
C GLN A 79 63.92 -23.32 -25.16
N LEU A 80 63.06 -23.06 -24.16
CA LEU A 80 62.66 -24.04 -23.15
C LEU A 80 61.98 -25.25 -23.80
N ASN A 81 60.98 -25.02 -24.67
CA ASN A 81 60.30 -26.11 -25.38
C ASN A 81 61.26 -26.90 -26.27
N LYS A 82 62.24 -26.24 -26.90
CA LYS A 82 63.32 -26.89 -27.65
C LYS A 82 64.22 -27.75 -26.73
N ALA A 83 64.54 -27.28 -25.54
CA ALA A 83 65.33 -28.02 -24.57
C ALA A 83 64.59 -29.26 -24.03
N ILE A 84 63.30 -29.13 -23.69
CA ILE A 84 62.42 -30.25 -23.28
C ILE A 84 62.33 -31.30 -24.40
N ALA A 85 62.27 -30.88 -25.67
CA ALA A 85 62.25 -31.78 -26.82
C ALA A 85 63.60 -32.46 -27.13
N ILE A 86 64.68 -32.08 -26.42
CA ILE A 86 65.97 -32.78 -26.43
C ILE A 86 66.05 -33.71 -25.21
N ASP A 87 65.77 -33.20 -24.02
CA ASP A 87 65.75 -33.97 -22.78
C ASP A 87 64.75 -33.39 -21.77
N GLU A 88 63.69 -34.15 -21.44
CA GLU A 88 62.65 -33.71 -20.50
C GLU A 88 63.19 -33.58 -19.05
N THR A 89 64.28 -34.28 -18.70
CA THR A 89 64.84 -34.23 -17.33
C THR A 89 65.37 -32.85 -16.94
N ILE A 90 65.54 -31.93 -17.91
CA ILE A 90 65.84 -30.52 -17.65
C ILE A 90 64.80 -29.85 -16.73
N LEU A 91 63.54 -30.32 -16.73
CA LEU A 91 62.47 -29.79 -15.88
C LEU A 91 62.64 -30.10 -14.38
N ILE A 92 63.46 -31.11 -14.05
CA ILE A 92 63.65 -31.64 -12.69
C ILE A 92 65.11 -31.65 -12.23
N THR A 93 66.06 -31.32 -13.11
CA THR A 93 67.49 -31.32 -12.76
C THR A 93 67.89 -30.09 -11.96
N SER A 94 68.72 -30.29 -10.94
CA SER A 94 69.42 -29.22 -10.20
C SER A 94 70.79 -28.87 -10.82
N SER A 95 71.26 -29.65 -11.81
CA SER A 95 72.51 -29.38 -12.52
C SER A 95 72.50 -27.98 -13.15
N ARG A 96 73.63 -27.27 -13.09
CA ARG A 96 73.83 -25.92 -13.67
C ARG A 96 72.70 -24.93 -13.29
N GLU A 97 72.14 -25.09 -12.09
CA GLU A 97 71.08 -24.26 -11.50
C GLU A 97 69.73 -24.27 -12.26
N MET A 98 69.46 -25.27 -13.12
CA MET A 98 68.25 -25.32 -13.96
C MET A 98 66.94 -25.17 -13.15
N GLU A 99 66.78 -25.92 -12.06
CA GLU A 99 65.61 -25.81 -11.18
C GLU A 99 65.37 -24.36 -10.69
N THR A 100 66.42 -23.67 -10.25
CA THR A 100 66.36 -22.27 -9.77
C THR A 100 66.02 -21.31 -10.90
N ASN A 101 66.62 -21.50 -12.08
CA ASN A 101 66.46 -20.65 -13.25
C ASN A 101 65.06 -20.80 -13.87
N ILE A 102 64.53 -22.02 -13.95
CA ILE A 102 63.14 -22.30 -14.36
C ILE A 102 62.15 -21.70 -13.36
N LYS A 103 62.39 -21.84 -12.04
CA LYS A 103 61.57 -21.19 -10.99
C LYS A 103 61.64 -19.66 -11.06
N TYR A 104 62.78 -19.09 -11.43
CA TYR A 104 62.92 -17.65 -11.66
C TYR A 104 62.07 -17.20 -12.86
N CYS A 105 62.19 -17.85 -14.02
CA CYS A 105 61.44 -17.45 -15.20
C CYS A 105 59.93 -17.61 -15.05
N LYS A 106 59.43 -18.58 -14.27
CA LYS A 106 58.01 -18.65 -13.88
C LYS A 106 57.54 -17.45 -13.05
N ARG A 107 58.42 -16.82 -12.25
CA ARG A 107 58.12 -15.54 -11.57
C ARG A 107 58.18 -14.36 -12.55
N VAL A 108 59.06 -14.40 -13.56
CA VAL A 108 59.10 -13.40 -14.62
C VAL A 108 57.81 -13.41 -15.44
N GLU A 109 57.26 -14.59 -15.74
CA GLU A 109 55.97 -14.78 -16.40
C GLU A 109 54.82 -14.07 -15.67
N SER A 110 54.63 -14.38 -14.38
CA SER A 110 53.64 -13.71 -13.51
C SER A 110 53.92 -12.21 -13.36
N ASN A 111 55.18 -11.78 -13.33
CA ASN A 111 55.52 -10.35 -13.28
C ASN A 111 55.17 -9.60 -14.58
N ILE A 112 55.22 -10.25 -15.75
CA ILE A 112 54.82 -9.70 -17.05
C ILE A 112 53.29 -9.70 -17.18
N GLN A 113 52.63 -10.81 -16.83
CA GLN A 113 51.17 -10.92 -16.77
C GLN A 113 50.56 -9.84 -15.87
N ARG A 114 51.10 -9.64 -14.66
CA ARG A 114 50.64 -8.59 -13.75
C ARG A 114 50.93 -7.18 -14.27
N ALA A 115 52.04 -6.96 -14.98
CA ALA A 115 52.33 -5.67 -15.60
C ALA A 115 51.35 -5.34 -16.75
N GLU A 116 50.88 -6.35 -17.48
CA GLU A 116 49.85 -6.22 -18.51
C GLU A 116 48.44 -6.01 -17.92
N ALA A 117 48.09 -6.78 -16.88
CA ALA A 117 46.74 -6.80 -16.34
C ALA A 117 46.43 -5.65 -15.35
N THR A 118 47.45 -5.10 -14.66
CA THR A 118 47.25 -4.00 -13.70
C THR A 118 46.58 -2.76 -14.32
N PRO A 119 47.03 -2.18 -15.45
CA PRO A 119 46.38 -0.99 -16.02
C PRO A 119 44.92 -1.23 -16.43
N ILE A 120 44.59 -2.44 -16.91
CA ILE A 120 43.20 -2.85 -17.24
C ILE A 120 42.33 -2.85 -15.98
N LEU A 121 42.83 -3.44 -14.90
CA LEU A 121 42.15 -3.44 -13.61
C LEU A 121 42.01 -2.02 -13.03
N GLU A 122 43.01 -1.16 -13.16
CA GLU A 122 42.95 0.21 -12.66
C GLU A 122 41.97 1.08 -13.43
N GLN A 123 41.87 0.91 -14.76
CA GLN A 123 40.79 1.50 -15.57
C GLN A 123 39.41 1.03 -15.08
N GLY A 124 39.23 -0.27 -14.80
CA GLY A 124 38.00 -0.81 -14.22
C GLY A 124 37.69 -0.20 -12.85
N ILE A 125 38.69 0.06 -12.02
CA ILE A 125 38.53 0.67 -10.70
C ILE A 125 38.04 2.12 -10.80
N ASP A 126 38.36 2.85 -11.88
CA ASP A 126 37.79 4.18 -12.13
C ASP A 126 36.29 4.12 -12.47
N PHE A 127 35.84 3.15 -13.28
CA PHE A 127 34.40 2.88 -13.46
C PHE A 127 33.70 2.52 -12.14
N CYS A 128 34.36 1.78 -11.25
CA CYS A 128 33.86 1.53 -9.89
C CYS A 128 33.71 2.82 -9.05
N LYS A 129 34.60 3.82 -9.20
CA LYS A 129 34.46 5.14 -8.55
C LYS A 129 33.26 5.91 -9.12
N LEU A 130 33.07 5.88 -10.43
CA LEU A 130 31.93 6.51 -11.12
C LEU A 130 30.61 5.87 -10.69
N SER A 131 30.56 4.53 -10.60
CA SER A 131 29.41 3.78 -10.05
C SER A 131 29.08 4.20 -8.60
N LYS A 132 30.11 4.36 -7.75
CA LYS A 132 29.93 4.84 -6.38
C LYS A 132 29.37 6.27 -6.33
N ALA A 133 29.83 7.18 -7.20
CA ALA A 133 29.29 8.54 -7.28
C ALA A 133 27.81 8.55 -7.72
N ALA A 134 27.50 7.84 -8.82
CA ALA A 134 26.14 7.69 -9.32
C ALA A 134 25.19 7.04 -8.29
N LEU A 135 25.69 6.12 -7.45
CA LEU A 135 24.94 5.56 -6.32
C LEU A 135 24.62 6.62 -5.25
N THR A 136 25.57 7.51 -4.93
CA THR A 136 25.35 8.64 -4.01
C THR A 136 24.32 9.63 -4.58
N ASP A 137 24.37 9.90 -5.87
CA ASP A 137 23.40 10.73 -6.59
C ASP A 137 22.04 10.02 -6.84
N SER A 138 21.85 8.81 -6.29
CA SER A 138 20.67 7.94 -6.47
C SER A 138 20.36 7.56 -7.93
N ASN A 139 21.30 7.76 -8.86
CA ASN A 139 21.19 7.40 -10.27
C ASN A 139 21.55 5.92 -10.47
N LEU A 140 20.64 5.03 -10.08
CA LEU A 140 20.84 3.57 -10.14
C LEU A 140 21.12 3.05 -11.55
N THR A 141 20.55 3.68 -12.58
CA THR A 141 20.77 3.30 -13.99
C THR A 141 22.21 3.55 -14.42
N LEU A 142 22.76 4.73 -14.11
CA LEU A 142 24.18 5.02 -14.37
C LEU A 142 25.06 4.13 -13.51
N ALA A 143 24.78 4.02 -12.20
CA ALA A 143 25.57 3.19 -11.30
C ALA A 143 25.67 1.72 -11.76
N ALA A 144 24.62 1.16 -12.36
CA ALA A 144 24.61 -0.18 -12.95
C ALA A 144 25.38 -0.28 -14.27
N SER A 145 25.34 0.74 -15.12
CA SER A 145 26.19 0.81 -16.33
C SER A 145 27.68 0.83 -15.95
N GLU A 146 28.06 1.72 -15.03
CA GLU A 146 29.43 1.89 -14.57
C GLU A 146 29.96 0.63 -13.85
N ILE A 147 29.16 -0.06 -13.02
CA ILE A 147 29.63 -1.29 -12.37
C ILE A 147 29.82 -2.44 -13.36
N GLY A 148 29.05 -2.48 -14.45
CA GLY A 148 29.22 -3.46 -15.52
C GLY A 148 30.57 -3.31 -16.23
N GLN A 149 31.01 -2.07 -16.49
CA GLN A 149 32.33 -1.79 -17.06
C GLN A 149 33.47 -2.17 -16.09
N TYR A 150 33.31 -1.92 -14.77
CA TYR A 150 34.23 -2.45 -13.77
C TYR A 150 34.30 -3.99 -13.80
N GLN A 151 33.16 -4.67 -13.91
CA GLN A 151 33.09 -6.14 -13.90
C GLN A 151 33.79 -6.76 -15.11
N GLU A 152 33.57 -6.21 -16.31
CA GLU A 152 34.22 -6.67 -17.54
C GLU A 152 35.75 -6.49 -17.47
N LEU A 153 36.24 -5.31 -17.10
CA LEU A 153 37.67 -5.02 -17.00
C LEU A 153 38.36 -5.82 -15.85
N LYS A 154 37.65 -6.06 -14.75
CA LYS A 154 38.08 -6.98 -13.67
C LYS A 154 38.26 -8.40 -14.17
N GLU A 155 37.32 -8.92 -14.96
CA GLU A 155 37.40 -10.27 -15.53
C GLU A 155 38.53 -10.38 -16.56
N GLN A 156 38.65 -9.41 -17.49
CA GLN A 156 39.75 -9.35 -18.45
C GLN A 156 41.13 -9.35 -17.76
N ALA A 157 41.31 -8.56 -16.70
CA ALA A 157 42.55 -8.52 -15.94
C ALA A 157 42.86 -9.86 -15.22
N LEU A 158 41.86 -10.49 -14.60
CA LEU A 158 42.03 -11.77 -13.90
C LEU A 158 42.26 -12.96 -14.85
N ILE A 159 41.79 -12.88 -16.10
CA ILE A 159 42.13 -13.87 -17.15
C ILE A 159 43.62 -13.78 -17.53
N ILE A 160 44.18 -12.58 -17.57
CA ILE A 160 45.61 -12.35 -17.91
C ILE A 160 46.51 -12.69 -16.72
N ALA A 161 46.11 -12.33 -15.50
CA ALA A 161 46.88 -12.51 -14.27
C ALA A 161 45.98 -12.94 -13.08
N PRO A 162 45.75 -14.26 -12.89
CA PRO A 162 44.92 -14.76 -11.80
C PRO A 162 45.45 -14.42 -10.39
N ASP A 163 46.77 -14.15 -10.27
CA ASP A 163 47.49 -13.85 -9.04
C ASP A 163 47.41 -12.37 -8.61
N LEU A 164 46.71 -11.50 -9.35
CA LEU A 164 46.46 -10.10 -8.94
C LEU A 164 45.82 -9.98 -7.55
N MET A 165 45.06 -11.00 -7.12
CA MET A 165 44.44 -11.06 -5.79
C MET A 165 45.44 -11.31 -4.65
N GLU A 166 46.66 -11.75 -4.95
CA GLU A 166 47.78 -11.83 -3.99
C GLU A 166 48.43 -10.45 -3.77
N VAL A 167 48.34 -9.55 -4.75
CA VAL A 167 48.85 -8.18 -4.66
C VAL A 167 47.93 -7.36 -3.75
N PHE A 168 48.27 -7.28 -2.46
CA PHE A 168 47.46 -6.70 -1.38
C PHE A 168 46.76 -5.38 -1.76
N VAL A 169 47.46 -4.45 -2.42
CA VAL A 169 46.92 -3.14 -2.83
C VAL A 169 45.79 -3.31 -3.85
N LEU A 170 45.98 -4.14 -4.88
CA LEU A 170 44.97 -4.39 -5.92
C LEU A 170 43.78 -5.17 -5.36
N ALA A 171 44.05 -6.19 -4.54
CA ALA A 171 43.02 -6.93 -3.81
C ALA A 171 42.20 -6.02 -2.86
N SER A 172 42.82 -4.99 -2.27
CA SER A 172 42.11 -3.99 -1.44
C SER A 172 41.20 -3.08 -2.28
N LYS A 173 41.66 -2.63 -3.46
CA LYS A 173 40.82 -1.90 -4.42
C LYS A 173 39.62 -2.75 -4.89
N ILE A 174 39.85 -4.01 -5.27
CA ILE A 174 38.80 -4.96 -5.68
C ILE A 174 37.76 -5.17 -4.56
N ARG A 175 38.18 -5.47 -3.32
CA ARG A 175 37.27 -5.62 -2.17
C ARG A 175 36.45 -4.35 -1.91
N THR A 176 37.03 -3.17 -2.13
CA THR A 176 36.32 -1.90 -2.00
C THR A 176 35.23 -1.76 -3.06
N CYS A 177 35.50 -2.15 -4.30
CA CYS A 177 34.51 -2.15 -5.39
C CYS A 177 33.43 -3.22 -5.22
N THR A 178 33.72 -4.39 -4.65
CA THR A 178 32.69 -5.39 -4.32
C THR A 178 31.71 -4.91 -3.24
N ARG A 179 32.16 -4.04 -2.32
CA ARG A 179 31.23 -3.33 -1.41
C ARG A 179 30.35 -2.30 -2.14
N VAL A 180 30.72 -1.84 -3.34
CA VAL A 180 29.87 -1.02 -4.22
C VAL A 180 28.89 -1.91 -4.99
N GLU A 181 29.36 -3.04 -5.57
CA GLU A 181 28.51 -4.08 -6.19
C GLU A 181 27.36 -4.50 -5.24
N GLU A 182 27.68 -4.83 -3.98
CA GLU A 182 26.68 -5.17 -2.96
C GLU A 182 25.69 -4.04 -2.65
N LYS A 183 26.19 -2.80 -2.49
CA LYS A 183 25.35 -1.64 -2.13
C LYS A 183 24.39 -1.29 -3.27
N LEU A 184 24.87 -1.35 -4.50
CA LEU A 184 24.04 -1.16 -5.69
C LEU A 184 22.99 -2.26 -5.80
N GLN A 185 23.34 -3.54 -5.62
CA GLN A 185 22.34 -4.62 -5.66
C GLN A 185 21.25 -4.45 -4.58
N LYS A 186 21.64 -4.02 -3.37
CA LYS A 186 20.69 -3.69 -2.28
C LYS A 186 19.78 -2.52 -2.66
N ALA A 187 20.31 -1.47 -3.29
CA ALA A 187 19.53 -0.31 -3.75
C ALA A 187 18.59 -0.65 -4.92
N VAL A 188 19.06 -1.40 -5.92
CA VAL A 188 18.24 -1.88 -7.06
C VAL A 188 17.11 -2.77 -6.55
N ASN A 189 17.39 -3.75 -5.69
CA ASN A 189 16.36 -4.61 -5.11
C ASN A 189 15.29 -3.81 -4.33
N ALA A 190 15.70 -2.77 -3.60
CA ALA A 190 14.78 -1.89 -2.88
C ALA A 190 13.91 -1.04 -3.84
N ALA A 191 14.49 -0.53 -4.94
CA ALA A 191 13.78 0.21 -5.96
C ALA A 191 12.78 -0.66 -6.73
N THR A 192 13.16 -1.88 -7.14
CA THR A 192 12.25 -2.83 -7.80
C THR A 192 11.09 -3.23 -6.88
N LEU A 193 11.37 -3.49 -5.59
CA LEU A 193 10.32 -3.76 -4.60
C LEU A 193 9.37 -2.55 -4.43
N ALA A 194 9.90 -1.33 -4.44
CA ALA A 194 9.09 -0.11 -4.37
C ALA A 194 8.18 0.07 -5.60
N GLU A 195 8.70 -0.19 -6.80
CA GLU A 195 7.86 -0.21 -8.00
C GLU A 195 6.76 -1.27 -7.93
N GLU A 196 7.07 -2.48 -7.48
CA GLU A 196 6.07 -3.53 -7.35
C GLU A 196 4.95 -3.17 -6.38
N GLU A 197 5.27 -2.62 -5.21
CA GLU A 197 4.25 -2.20 -4.24
C GLU A 197 3.42 -1.03 -4.78
N MET A 198 4.03 -0.05 -5.45
CA MET A 198 3.28 1.01 -6.15
C MET A 198 2.39 0.45 -7.25
N LYS A 199 2.87 -0.50 -8.08
CA LYS A 199 2.07 -1.17 -9.13
C LYS A 199 0.88 -1.95 -8.53
N LYS A 200 1.07 -2.66 -7.41
CA LYS A 200 -0.01 -3.32 -6.65
C LYS A 200 -1.05 -2.31 -6.16
N ALA A 201 -0.62 -1.14 -5.65
CA ALA A 201 -1.51 -0.08 -5.20
C ALA A 201 -2.26 0.63 -6.35
N ILE A 202 -1.59 0.86 -7.49
CA ILE A 202 -2.19 1.41 -8.72
C ILE A 202 -3.34 0.50 -9.19
N ILE A 203 -3.11 -0.80 -9.33
CA ILE A 203 -4.13 -1.76 -9.76
C ILE A 203 -5.34 -1.73 -8.80
N ALA A 204 -5.10 -1.73 -7.49
CA ALA A 204 -6.17 -1.67 -6.49
C ALA A 204 -6.96 -0.33 -6.51
N TYR A 205 -6.32 0.78 -6.87
CA TYR A 205 -6.99 2.06 -7.09
C TYR A 205 -7.69 2.16 -8.45
N GLN A 206 -7.23 1.48 -9.51
CA GLN A 206 -7.95 1.36 -10.79
C GLN A 206 -9.26 0.60 -10.57
N ASP A 207 -9.21 -0.48 -9.79
CA ASP A 207 -10.37 -1.27 -9.36
C ASP A 207 -11.38 -0.41 -8.57
N PHE A 208 -10.89 0.46 -7.67
CA PHE A 208 -11.73 1.44 -6.98
C PHE A 208 -12.34 2.48 -7.94
N LYS A 209 -11.54 3.08 -8.83
CA LYS A 209 -11.98 4.06 -9.83
C LYS A 209 -13.10 3.48 -10.71
N ALA A 210 -12.93 2.29 -11.27
CA ALA A 210 -13.93 1.64 -12.12
C ALA A 210 -15.26 1.35 -11.39
N GLN A 211 -15.20 0.90 -10.13
CA GLN A 211 -16.40 0.72 -9.30
C GLN A 211 -17.06 2.07 -8.96
N CYS A 212 -16.27 3.11 -8.71
CA CYS A 212 -16.77 4.45 -8.48
C CYS A 212 -17.42 5.04 -9.74
N GLU A 213 -16.79 4.93 -10.90
CA GLU A 213 -17.32 5.43 -12.17
C GLU A 213 -18.61 4.72 -12.58
N THR A 214 -18.72 3.42 -12.29
CA THR A 214 -19.99 2.67 -12.41
C THR A 214 -21.09 3.28 -11.54
N ALA A 215 -20.77 3.77 -10.33
CA ALA A 215 -21.71 4.53 -9.50
C ALA A 215 -21.96 5.94 -10.07
N ARG A 216 -20.93 6.64 -10.57
CA ARG A 216 -20.99 7.99 -11.16
C ARG A 216 -21.94 8.02 -12.35
N GLN A 217 -21.73 7.13 -13.33
CA GLN A 217 -22.60 6.91 -14.50
C GLN A 217 -24.04 6.51 -14.13
N PHE A 218 -24.25 5.94 -12.94
CA PHE A 218 -25.58 5.60 -12.44
C PHE A 218 -26.26 6.78 -11.73
N THR A 219 -25.50 7.63 -11.03
CA THR A 219 -26.00 8.82 -10.33
C THR A 219 -26.11 10.08 -11.19
N SER A 220 -25.40 10.15 -12.33
CA SER A 220 -25.44 11.29 -13.26
C SER A 220 -26.64 11.28 -14.20
N LYS A 221 -27.43 10.19 -14.23
CA LYS A 221 -28.60 10.08 -15.09
C LYS A 221 -29.70 11.05 -14.64
N PRO A 222 -30.42 11.73 -15.56
CA PRO A 222 -31.43 12.72 -15.21
C PRO A 222 -32.62 12.13 -14.42
N ASN A 223 -32.80 10.81 -14.46
CA ASN A 223 -33.81 10.09 -13.69
C ASN A 223 -33.27 9.47 -12.37
N PHE A 224 -32.07 9.83 -11.92
CA PHE A 224 -31.53 9.36 -10.64
C PHE A 224 -32.32 9.94 -9.46
N GLY A 225 -33.16 9.10 -8.84
CA GLY A 225 -34.03 9.49 -7.75
C GLY A 225 -34.13 8.44 -6.64
N ILE A 226 -35.21 8.53 -5.87
CA ILE A 226 -35.33 7.84 -4.58
C ILE A 226 -35.37 6.31 -4.73
N TYR A 227 -35.84 5.79 -5.88
CA TYR A 227 -35.84 4.35 -6.18
C TYR A 227 -34.43 3.81 -6.50
N GLN A 228 -33.61 4.60 -7.17
CA GLN A 228 -32.24 4.27 -7.54
C GLN A 228 -31.27 4.38 -6.35
N LEU A 229 -31.62 5.18 -5.33
CA LEU A 229 -30.78 5.50 -4.17
C LEU A 229 -30.15 4.28 -3.48
N LEU A 230 -30.89 3.17 -3.32
CA LEU A 230 -30.35 1.94 -2.70
C LEU A 230 -29.25 1.29 -3.55
N LYS A 231 -29.41 1.25 -4.88
CA LYS A 231 -28.40 0.70 -5.80
C LYS A 231 -27.15 1.59 -5.85
N ALA A 232 -27.31 2.92 -5.85
CA ALA A 232 -26.19 3.86 -5.78
C ALA A 232 -25.38 3.71 -4.49
N ASN A 233 -26.05 3.61 -3.33
CA ASN A 233 -25.36 3.36 -2.05
C ASN A 233 -24.63 2.01 -2.04
N LYS A 234 -25.22 0.94 -2.62
CA LYS A 234 -24.56 -0.37 -2.72
C LYS A 234 -23.28 -0.28 -3.55
N LEU A 235 -23.33 0.36 -4.72
CA LEU A 235 -22.17 0.56 -5.60
C LEU A 235 -21.07 1.39 -4.92
N LEU A 236 -21.41 2.52 -4.30
CA LEU A 236 -20.44 3.34 -3.56
C LEU A 236 -19.82 2.55 -2.38
N THR A 237 -20.62 1.73 -1.67
CA THR A 237 -20.12 0.86 -0.60
C THR A 237 -19.16 -0.22 -1.13
N GLN A 238 -19.40 -0.76 -2.33
CA GLN A 238 -18.47 -1.70 -2.98
C GLN A 238 -17.17 -1.00 -3.40
N ALA A 239 -17.26 0.22 -3.94
CA ALA A 239 -16.11 1.06 -4.25
C ALA A 239 -15.29 1.38 -2.98
N HIS A 240 -15.94 1.76 -1.87
CA HIS A 240 -15.26 2.02 -0.58
C HIS A 240 -14.54 0.78 -0.02
N LYS A 241 -15.04 -0.44 -0.26
CA LYS A 241 -14.32 -1.67 0.09
C LYS A 241 -13.03 -1.84 -0.73
N ARG A 242 -13.05 -1.52 -2.03
CA ARG A 242 -11.83 -1.48 -2.87
C ARG A 242 -10.85 -0.40 -2.40
N LYS A 243 -11.32 0.84 -2.17
CA LYS A 243 -10.53 1.94 -1.57
C LYS A 243 -9.84 1.52 -0.26
N LYS A 244 -10.58 0.87 0.65
CA LYS A 244 -10.00 0.37 1.92
C LYS A 244 -8.90 -0.67 1.66
N SER A 245 -9.11 -1.59 0.72
CA SER A 245 -8.13 -2.63 0.38
C SER A 245 -6.87 -2.04 -0.28
N ALA A 246 -7.03 -1.10 -1.22
CA ALA A 246 -5.91 -0.38 -1.84
C ALA A 246 -5.05 0.35 -0.78
N ARG A 247 -5.67 0.93 0.25
CA ARG A 247 -4.98 1.56 1.39
C ARG A 247 -4.27 0.61 2.35
N GLN A 248 -4.45 -0.72 2.24
CA GLN A 248 -3.71 -1.67 3.07
C GLN A 248 -2.23 -1.76 2.66
N ASN A 249 -1.88 -1.34 1.44
CA ASN A 249 -0.49 -1.24 1.01
C ASN A 249 0.16 0.07 1.50
N ALA A 250 0.35 0.20 2.81
CA ALA A 250 0.96 1.38 3.42
C ALA A 250 2.32 1.75 2.80
N LYS A 251 3.15 0.73 2.51
CA LYS A 251 4.48 0.87 1.90
C LYS A 251 4.44 1.56 0.55
N ALA A 252 3.45 1.29 -0.29
CA ALA A 252 3.32 1.92 -1.59
C ALA A 252 3.18 3.45 -1.52
N PHE A 253 2.51 3.99 -0.48
CA PHE A 253 2.38 5.44 -0.30
C PHE A 253 3.65 6.05 0.29
N GLU A 254 4.25 5.40 1.29
CA GLU A 254 5.55 5.82 1.85
C GLU A 254 6.66 5.89 0.78
N LEU A 255 6.68 4.91 -0.14
CA LEU A 255 7.68 4.83 -1.20
C LEU A 255 7.38 5.80 -2.35
N ALA A 256 6.11 6.16 -2.58
CA ALA A 256 5.72 7.23 -3.49
C ALA A 256 6.04 8.63 -2.93
N GLU A 257 5.86 8.85 -1.61
CA GLU A 257 6.29 10.08 -0.93
C GLU A 257 7.81 10.25 -0.96
N LYS A 258 8.58 9.15 -0.85
CA LYS A 258 10.04 9.14 -0.97
C LYS A 258 10.56 9.31 -2.42
N ASN A 259 9.77 8.93 -3.43
CA ASN A 259 10.17 8.97 -4.85
C ASN A 259 9.11 9.67 -5.73
N PRO A 260 8.76 10.95 -5.45
CA PRO A 260 7.59 11.61 -6.04
C PRO A 260 7.69 11.82 -7.55
N SER A 261 8.91 11.87 -8.09
CA SER A 261 9.19 12.04 -9.52
C SER A 261 9.11 10.72 -10.33
N SER A 262 8.92 9.57 -9.67
CA SER A 262 8.82 8.28 -10.36
C SER A 262 7.46 8.13 -11.08
N GLU A 263 7.45 7.50 -12.25
CA GLU A 263 6.22 7.30 -13.05
C GLU A 263 5.11 6.63 -12.23
N ASN A 264 5.47 5.61 -11.44
CA ASN A 264 4.54 4.90 -10.57
C ASN A 264 3.97 5.81 -9.45
N ALA A 265 4.78 6.69 -8.85
CA ALA A 265 4.28 7.64 -7.84
C ALA A 265 3.33 8.67 -8.46
N ILE A 266 3.69 9.25 -9.62
CA ILE A 266 2.86 10.22 -10.35
C ILE A 266 1.51 9.58 -10.75
N ALA A 267 1.55 8.36 -11.31
CA ALA A 267 0.36 7.61 -11.69
C ALA A 267 -0.53 7.29 -10.49
N LEU A 268 0.05 6.84 -9.37
CA LEU A 268 -0.67 6.55 -8.13
C LEU A 268 -1.35 7.80 -7.56
N VAL A 269 -0.65 8.94 -7.49
CA VAL A 269 -1.18 10.21 -6.97
C VAL A 269 -2.31 10.76 -7.86
N SER A 270 -2.16 10.75 -9.19
CA SER A 270 -3.24 11.19 -10.09
C SER A 270 -4.49 10.31 -9.93
N LEU A 271 -4.29 8.99 -9.93
CA LEU A 271 -5.37 8.02 -9.81
C LEU A 271 -6.13 8.13 -8.49
N ILE A 272 -5.44 8.44 -7.38
CA ILE A 272 -6.09 8.70 -6.09
C ILE A 272 -6.95 9.97 -6.17
N LYS A 273 -6.41 11.06 -6.73
CA LYS A 273 -7.12 12.36 -6.90
C LYS A 273 -8.37 12.22 -7.79
N GLU A 274 -8.26 11.52 -8.91
CA GLU A 274 -9.38 11.22 -9.81
C GLU A 274 -10.47 10.39 -9.11
N SER A 275 -10.04 9.38 -8.33
CA SER A 275 -10.96 8.53 -7.57
C SER A 275 -11.68 9.29 -6.45
N GLN A 276 -10.99 10.22 -5.76
CA GLN A 276 -11.58 11.12 -4.78
C GLN A 276 -12.62 12.06 -5.40
N GLN A 277 -12.36 12.62 -6.58
CA GLN A 277 -13.34 13.45 -7.29
C GLN A 277 -14.60 12.63 -7.64
N CYS A 278 -14.43 11.40 -8.13
CA CYS A 278 -15.55 10.50 -8.39
C CYS A 278 -16.36 10.20 -7.10
N GLU A 279 -15.68 9.91 -5.98
CA GLU A 279 -16.31 9.64 -4.70
C GLU A 279 -17.11 10.85 -4.18
N SER A 280 -16.58 12.05 -4.37
CA SER A 280 -17.25 13.32 -4.07
C SER A 280 -18.51 13.52 -4.91
N ASP A 281 -18.42 13.35 -6.24
CA ASP A 281 -19.54 13.46 -7.17
C ASP A 281 -20.70 12.52 -6.77
N VAL A 282 -20.40 11.23 -6.61
CA VAL A 282 -21.37 10.17 -6.25
C VAL A 282 -21.96 10.43 -4.87
N SER A 283 -21.12 10.77 -3.88
CA SER A 283 -21.57 11.11 -2.53
C SER A 283 -22.48 12.33 -2.53
N SER A 284 -22.18 13.35 -3.34
CA SER A 284 -23.02 14.56 -3.45
C SER A 284 -24.41 14.23 -4.00
N ALA A 285 -24.49 13.38 -5.04
CA ALA A 285 -25.76 12.95 -5.62
C ALA A 285 -26.60 12.12 -4.64
N ILE A 286 -25.96 11.15 -3.96
CA ILE A 286 -26.60 10.34 -2.91
C ILE A 286 -27.09 11.22 -1.76
N ARG A 287 -26.29 12.20 -1.29
CA ARG A 287 -26.68 13.16 -0.24
C ARG A 287 -27.88 14.02 -0.67
N ARG A 288 -27.89 14.56 -1.91
CA ARG A 288 -29.02 15.33 -2.47
C ARG A 288 -30.33 14.52 -2.45
N VAL A 289 -30.32 13.32 -3.04
CA VAL A 289 -31.52 12.46 -3.13
C VAL A 289 -31.95 11.94 -1.75
N THR A 290 -31.00 11.71 -0.82
CA THR A 290 -31.32 11.35 0.58
C THR A 290 -32.01 12.50 1.32
N LYS A 291 -31.55 13.75 1.13
CA LYS A 291 -32.19 14.95 1.71
C LYS A 291 -33.61 15.12 1.16
N ALA A 292 -33.81 14.97 -0.15
CA ALA A 292 -35.13 14.97 -0.78
C ALA A 292 -36.05 13.88 -0.20
N LYS A 293 -35.59 12.63 -0.12
CA LYS A 293 -36.35 11.52 0.50
C LYS A 293 -36.81 11.86 1.92
N ARG A 294 -35.89 12.35 2.77
CA ARG A 294 -36.21 12.74 4.16
C ARG A 294 -37.23 13.88 4.22
N SER A 295 -37.14 14.87 3.31
CA SER A 295 -38.12 15.96 3.20
C SER A 295 -39.52 15.43 2.86
N ASN A 296 -39.63 14.60 1.82
CA ASN A 296 -40.90 14.03 1.36
C ASN A 296 -41.54 13.13 2.44
N GLN A 297 -40.72 12.36 3.17
CA GLN A 297 -41.19 11.58 4.33
C GLN A 297 -41.68 12.46 5.48
N LYS A 298 -41.04 13.61 5.75
CA LYS A 298 -41.49 14.58 6.75
C LYS A 298 -42.83 15.22 6.35
N GLN A 299 -42.99 15.64 5.09
CA GLN A 299 -44.24 16.22 4.58
C GLN A 299 -45.41 15.23 4.69
N LEU A 300 -45.24 13.99 4.19
CA LEU A 300 -46.26 12.94 4.29
C LEU A 300 -46.58 12.57 5.76
N SER A 301 -45.57 12.55 6.64
CA SER A 301 -45.79 12.30 8.07
C SER A 301 -46.53 13.45 8.76
N ASN A 302 -46.28 14.70 8.39
CA ASN A 302 -46.98 15.85 8.95
C ASN A 302 -48.46 15.85 8.53
N ALA A 303 -48.74 15.70 7.23
CA ALA A 303 -50.11 15.59 6.72
C ALA A 303 -50.89 14.43 7.37
N SER A 304 -50.25 13.26 7.51
CA SER A 304 -50.86 12.11 8.19
C SER A 304 -51.14 12.39 9.68
N LYS A 305 -50.30 13.17 10.37
CA LYS A 305 -50.52 13.60 11.77
C LYS A 305 -51.67 14.59 11.88
N SER A 306 -51.73 15.62 11.04
CA SER A 306 -52.85 16.59 11.04
C SER A 306 -54.21 15.90 10.85
N LEU A 307 -54.30 14.96 9.91
CA LEU A 307 -55.50 14.13 9.75
C LEU A 307 -55.76 13.19 10.93
N ALA A 308 -54.73 12.72 11.65
CA ALA A 308 -54.92 11.91 12.85
C ALA A 308 -55.53 12.71 14.02
N SER A 309 -55.12 13.98 14.18
CA SER A 309 -55.72 14.89 15.16
C SER A 309 -57.16 15.24 14.80
N ALA A 310 -57.42 15.71 13.57
CA ALA A 310 -58.77 16.02 13.11
C ALA A 310 -59.71 14.79 13.18
N LEU A 311 -59.21 13.59 12.87
CA LEU A 311 -59.96 12.34 13.06
C LEU A 311 -60.25 12.01 14.54
N LYS A 312 -59.35 12.37 15.47
CA LYS A 312 -59.57 12.21 16.90
C LYS A 312 -60.65 13.18 17.40
N GLU A 313 -60.56 14.44 17.02
CA GLU A 313 -61.54 15.49 17.35
C GLU A 313 -62.93 15.15 16.80
N CYS A 314 -63.02 14.81 15.50
CA CYS A 314 -64.25 14.32 14.86
C CYS A 314 -64.86 13.11 15.58
N LYS A 315 -64.05 12.17 16.07
CA LYS A 315 -64.51 11.00 16.86
C LYS A 315 -64.84 11.30 18.32
N SER A 316 -64.37 12.42 18.88
CA SER A 316 -64.79 12.88 20.21
C SER A 316 -66.17 13.55 20.11
N ALA A 317 -66.30 14.53 19.21
CA ALA A 317 -67.54 15.22 18.89
C ALA A 317 -68.69 14.24 18.55
N GLN A 318 -68.40 13.16 17.80
CA GLN A 318 -69.39 12.11 17.52
C GLN A 318 -69.95 11.37 18.75
N LYS A 319 -69.31 11.45 19.92
CA LYS A 319 -69.82 10.86 21.17
C LYS A 319 -70.77 11.81 21.90
N GLU A 320 -70.61 13.11 21.72
CA GLU A 320 -71.43 14.16 22.36
C GLU A 320 -72.87 14.14 21.84
N PHE A 321 -73.07 13.69 20.58
CA PHE A 321 -74.39 13.38 19.99
C PHE A 321 -75.23 12.30 20.72
N LYS A 322 -74.72 11.70 21.81
CA LYS A 322 -75.50 10.80 22.67
C LYS A 322 -76.33 11.52 23.73
N SER A 323 -76.07 12.81 23.94
CA SER A 323 -76.82 13.67 24.86
C SER A 323 -77.81 14.56 24.10
N PRO A 324 -78.90 15.03 24.72
CA PRO A 324 -79.64 16.18 24.21
C PRO A 324 -78.72 17.41 24.19
N LEU A 325 -78.70 18.13 23.06
CA LEU A 325 -77.76 19.23 22.81
C LEU A 325 -78.47 20.57 22.70
N THR A 326 -77.88 21.60 23.29
CA THR A 326 -78.30 23.01 23.16
C THR A 326 -77.91 23.60 21.80
N ALA A 327 -78.51 24.74 21.45
CA ALA A 327 -78.17 25.49 20.24
C ALA A 327 -76.69 25.94 20.21
N ALA A 328 -76.07 26.18 21.38
CA ALA A 328 -74.66 26.55 21.50
C ALA A 328 -73.74 25.37 21.15
N GLU A 329 -73.95 24.21 21.77
CA GLU A 329 -73.15 23.00 21.52
C GLU A 329 -73.27 22.53 20.07
N ILE A 330 -74.47 22.61 19.47
CA ILE A 330 -74.70 22.32 18.04
C ILE A 330 -73.83 23.22 17.15
N ASN A 331 -73.60 24.48 17.53
CA ASN A 331 -72.73 25.39 16.76
C ASN A 331 -71.24 25.11 17.00
N THR A 332 -70.82 24.74 18.22
CA THR A 332 -69.46 24.24 18.48
C THR A 332 -69.15 22.98 17.65
N LEU A 333 -70.11 22.05 17.56
CA LEU A 333 -69.98 20.83 16.76
C LEU A 333 -69.91 21.12 15.25
N LYS A 334 -70.64 22.12 14.74
CA LYS A 334 -70.45 22.61 13.35
C LYS A 334 -69.06 23.20 13.14
N GLY A 335 -68.52 23.93 14.12
CA GLY A 335 -67.14 24.45 14.08
C GLY A 335 -66.10 23.34 13.96
N LEU A 336 -66.23 22.29 14.78
CA LEU A 336 -65.35 21.11 14.72
C LEU A 336 -65.50 20.31 13.42
N TYR A 337 -66.73 20.21 12.88
CA TYR A 337 -66.98 19.61 11.56
C TYR A 337 -66.25 20.38 10.44
N ASN A 338 -66.41 21.71 10.40
CA ASN A 338 -65.77 22.56 9.41
C ASN A 338 -64.25 22.45 9.51
N ALA A 339 -63.65 22.65 10.69
CA ALA A 339 -62.20 22.53 10.89
C ALA A 339 -61.64 21.15 10.49
N THR A 340 -62.39 20.07 10.76
CA THR A 340 -62.04 18.71 10.30
C THR A 340 -62.09 18.60 8.77
N SER A 341 -63.08 19.22 8.13
CA SER A 341 -63.21 19.28 6.68
C SER A 341 -62.08 20.10 6.04
N ASP A 342 -61.74 21.26 6.61
CA ASP A 342 -60.69 22.15 6.12
C ASP A 342 -59.31 21.47 6.15
N VAL A 343 -59.00 20.72 7.23
CA VAL A 343 -57.77 19.91 7.31
C VAL A 343 -57.74 18.82 6.24
N LYS A 344 -58.87 18.13 6.00
CA LYS A 344 -58.99 17.12 4.93
C LYS A 344 -58.81 17.76 3.55
N GLU A 345 -59.47 18.88 3.29
CA GLU A 345 -59.48 19.54 1.99
C GLU A 345 -58.13 20.18 1.68
N SER A 346 -57.53 20.90 2.62
CA SER A 346 -56.17 21.43 2.53
C SER A 346 -55.14 20.35 2.12
N ILE A 347 -55.24 19.15 2.69
CA ILE A 347 -54.34 18.03 2.37
C ILE A 347 -54.71 17.36 1.04
N THR A 348 -55.98 17.27 0.68
CA THR A 348 -56.43 16.63 -0.57
C THR A 348 -56.18 17.52 -1.79
N SER A 349 -56.35 18.83 -1.65
CA SER A 349 -56.06 19.86 -2.66
C SER A 349 -54.56 20.16 -2.78
N ASN A 350 -53.74 19.77 -1.79
CA ASN A 350 -52.28 19.83 -1.92
C ASN A 350 -51.77 18.73 -2.86
N LYS A 351 -51.76 19.06 -4.16
CA LYS A 351 -51.30 18.18 -5.23
C LYS A 351 -49.93 17.55 -4.97
N LEU A 352 -48.97 18.29 -4.41
CA LEU A 352 -47.63 17.75 -4.11
C LEU A 352 -47.68 16.61 -3.08
N ILE A 353 -48.47 16.75 -2.01
CA ILE A 353 -48.65 15.71 -0.99
C ILE A 353 -49.35 14.48 -1.57
N MET A 354 -50.37 14.69 -2.40
CA MET A 354 -51.13 13.61 -3.03
C MET A 354 -50.31 12.87 -4.10
N ASP A 355 -49.60 13.59 -4.96
CA ASP A 355 -48.69 13.03 -5.97
C ASP A 355 -47.54 12.27 -5.29
N LEU A 356 -46.93 12.78 -4.22
CA LEU A 356 -45.91 12.06 -3.44
C LEU A 356 -46.45 10.77 -2.80
N SER A 357 -47.66 10.83 -2.23
CA SER A 357 -48.33 9.67 -1.62
C SER A 357 -48.62 8.58 -2.66
N GLN A 358 -49.09 8.99 -3.84
CA GLN A 358 -49.39 8.11 -4.98
C GLN A 358 -48.11 7.62 -5.69
N GLN A 359 -47.04 8.40 -5.75
CA GLN A 359 -45.75 7.99 -6.30
C GLN A 359 -45.04 6.98 -5.39
N HIS A 360 -45.24 7.08 -4.07
CA HIS A 360 -44.57 6.26 -3.05
C HIS A 360 -45.56 5.45 -2.18
N LYS A 361 -46.53 4.76 -2.82
CA LYS A 361 -47.60 4.00 -2.13
C LYS A 361 -47.12 2.95 -1.11
N THR A 362 -45.88 2.47 -1.26
CA THR A 362 -45.28 1.45 -0.39
C THR A 362 -44.80 2.00 0.96
N TRP A 363 -44.54 3.31 1.07
CA TRP A 363 -44.00 3.92 2.29
C TRP A 363 -45.01 3.89 3.45
N PRO A 364 -44.54 3.72 4.70
CA PRO A 364 -45.40 3.80 5.89
C PRO A 364 -46.18 5.12 5.97
N GLN A 365 -45.55 6.25 5.63
CA GLN A 365 -46.17 7.56 5.67
C GLN A 365 -47.34 7.69 4.67
N SER A 366 -47.17 7.22 3.43
CA SER A 366 -48.22 7.22 2.40
C SER A 366 -49.39 6.31 2.77
N LYS A 367 -49.10 5.13 3.35
CA LYS A 367 -50.11 4.20 3.87
C LYS A 367 -50.92 4.82 5.01
N SER A 368 -50.24 5.42 5.99
CA SER A 368 -50.84 6.13 7.13
C SER A 368 -51.70 7.32 6.67
N LEU A 369 -51.20 8.12 5.73
CA LEU A 369 -51.94 9.23 5.12
C LEU A 369 -53.22 8.74 4.43
N LYS A 370 -53.12 7.70 3.58
CA LYS A 370 -54.28 7.12 2.87
C LYS A 370 -55.32 6.55 3.84
N GLN A 371 -54.89 5.88 4.91
CA GLN A 371 -55.79 5.35 5.93
C GLN A 371 -56.49 6.49 6.69
N ASN A 372 -55.77 7.53 7.11
CA ASN A 372 -56.34 8.65 7.83
C ASN A 372 -57.30 9.46 6.96
N LEU A 373 -57.01 9.65 5.65
CA LEU A 373 -57.95 10.25 4.69
C LEU A 373 -59.26 9.44 4.59
N LYS A 374 -59.18 8.10 4.49
CA LYS A 374 -60.37 7.23 4.45
C LYS A 374 -61.18 7.34 5.75
N SER A 375 -60.53 7.24 6.90
CA SER A 375 -61.20 7.32 8.20
C SER A 375 -61.77 8.71 8.50
N THR A 376 -61.10 9.80 8.09
CA THR A 376 -61.61 11.18 8.26
C THR A 376 -62.82 11.43 7.36
N THR A 377 -62.79 10.95 6.11
CA THR A 377 -63.93 11.03 5.19
C THR A 377 -65.13 10.24 5.73
N SER A 378 -64.90 9.04 6.27
CA SER A 378 -65.95 8.25 6.94
C SER A 378 -66.48 8.93 8.20
N CYS A 379 -65.63 9.62 8.96
CA CYS A 379 -66.03 10.36 10.16
C CYS A 379 -66.92 11.55 9.79
N LEU A 380 -66.46 12.42 8.88
CA LEU A 380 -67.23 13.57 8.39
C LEU A 380 -68.61 13.16 7.83
N SER A 381 -68.68 12.07 7.04
CA SER A 381 -69.96 11.57 6.48
C SER A 381 -70.98 11.18 7.57
N ILE A 382 -70.52 10.55 8.67
CA ILE A 382 -71.39 10.21 9.81
C ILE A 382 -71.74 11.47 10.63
N PHE A 383 -70.80 12.40 10.79
CA PHE A 383 -70.97 13.66 11.51
C PHE A 383 -72.04 14.54 10.84
N ASP A 384 -71.93 14.76 9.52
CA ASP A 384 -72.90 15.50 8.71
C ASP A 384 -74.31 14.89 8.77
N ALA A 385 -74.42 13.57 8.61
CA ALA A 385 -75.69 12.86 8.74
C ALA A 385 -76.32 13.02 10.14
N THR A 386 -75.50 13.07 11.19
CA THR A 386 -75.98 13.23 12.57
C THR A 386 -76.38 14.68 12.86
N LEU A 387 -75.62 15.67 12.40
CA LEU A 387 -75.99 17.10 12.47
C LEU A 387 -77.32 17.38 11.77
N LYS A 388 -77.60 16.71 10.65
CA LYS A 388 -78.87 16.84 9.91
C LYS A 388 -80.07 16.13 10.58
N ALA A 389 -79.81 15.13 11.43
CA ALA A 389 -80.85 14.41 12.16
C ALA A 389 -81.27 15.11 13.46
N ILE A 390 -80.40 15.96 14.04
CA ILE A 390 -80.66 16.66 15.30
C ILE A 390 -81.59 17.85 15.07
N LYS A 391 -82.77 17.78 15.67
CA LYS A 391 -83.64 18.95 15.87
C LYS A 391 -83.17 19.68 17.14
N PRO A 392 -82.91 21.00 17.09
CA PRO A 392 -82.53 21.74 18.28
C PRO A 392 -83.69 21.78 19.27
N ILE A 393 -83.39 21.64 20.56
CA ILE A 393 -84.33 22.00 21.62
C ILE A 393 -84.47 23.53 21.57
N PRO A 394 -85.69 24.10 21.48
CA PRO A 394 -85.87 25.54 21.50
C PRO A 394 -85.42 26.11 22.86
N ASN A 395 -84.61 27.16 22.84
CA ASN A 395 -84.18 27.84 24.06
C ASN A 395 -85.40 28.44 24.79
N THR A 396 -85.87 27.80 25.85
CA THR A 396 -86.78 28.42 26.82
C THR A 396 -85.99 29.30 27.78
N PRO A 397 -86.15 30.63 27.77
CA PRO A 397 -85.62 31.47 28.83
C PRO A 397 -86.43 31.20 30.11
N VAL A 398 -85.77 30.68 31.15
CA VAL A 398 -86.38 30.59 32.49
C VAL A 398 -86.27 31.98 33.13
N ILE A 399 -87.28 32.81 32.86
CA ILE A 399 -87.47 34.07 33.57
C ILE A 399 -88.00 33.74 34.96
N ILE A 400 -87.28 34.13 36.00
CA ILE A 400 -87.80 34.23 37.37
C ILE A 400 -87.74 35.71 37.72
N ASP A 401 -88.90 36.34 37.76
CA ASP A 401 -89.08 37.76 38.01
C ASP A 401 -89.94 37.93 39.27
N SER A 402 -89.43 38.65 40.28
CA SER A 402 -90.14 39.04 41.52
C SER A 402 -89.32 40.06 42.30
N ASN A 403 -89.71 41.33 42.22
CA ASN A 403 -89.07 42.46 42.90
C ASN A 403 -89.41 42.55 44.40
N ALA A 404 -88.45 43.05 45.19
CA ALA A 404 -88.72 43.91 46.35
C ALA A 404 -87.47 44.78 46.69
N THR A 405 -87.60 46.10 46.54
CA THR A 405 -86.66 47.19 46.91
C THR A 405 -87.04 47.75 48.32
N PRO A 406 -86.39 48.80 48.93
CA PRO A 406 -85.35 49.72 48.42
C PRO A 406 -84.17 50.11 49.38
N ASP A 407 -83.14 50.74 48.79
CA ASP A 407 -82.30 51.93 49.19
C ASP A 407 -81.89 52.26 50.66
N PRO A 408 -80.84 53.10 50.90
CA PRO A 408 -79.97 53.84 49.94
C PRO A 408 -78.43 53.73 50.13
N ASP A 409 -77.73 54.22 49.10
CA ASP A 409 -76.45 54.98 48.96
C ASP A 409 -75.75 55.62 50.21
N PRO A 410 -74.49 56.13 50.12
CA PRO A 410 -73.59 56.23 48.94
C PRO A 410 -72.08 55.87 49.15
N ASP A 411 -71.31 55.86 48.05
CA ASP A 411 -70.06 56.66 47.81
C ASP A 411 -68.95 55.97 46.97
N THR A 412 -68.48 56.71 45.94
CA THR A 412 -67.14 56.87 45.31
C THR A 412 -66.03 55.78 45.46
N ASP A 413 -65.15 55.51 44.49
CA ASP A 413 -64.78 56.27 43.28
C ASP A 413 -64.09 55.40 42.17
N THR A 414 -63.65 56.07 41.11
CA THR A 414 -62.63 55.80 40.06
C THR A 414 -61.42 54.91 40.45
N ASP A 415 -60.62 54.31 39.54
CA ASP A 415 -60.37 54.64 38.11
C ASP A 415 -59.87 53.44 37.24
N THR A 416 -59.69 53.74 35.94
CA THR A 416 -58.94 53.07 34.83
C THR A 416 -57.49 52.63 35.25
N ASP A 417 -56.70 51.76 34.58
CA ASP A 417 -56.57 51.38 33.16
C ASP A 417 -55.74 50.06 32.94
N THR A 418 -55.38 49.79 31.67
CA THR A 418 -54.42 48.85 31.03
C THR A 418 -53.07 48.57 31.74
N ASP A 419 -52.24 47.57 31.39
CA ASP A 419 -52.03 46.83 30.11
C ASP A 419 -51.47 45.38 30.31
N THR A 420 -51.22 44.69 29.19
CA THR A 420 -50.49 43.42 28.93
C THR A 420 -49.13 43.27 29.67
N LEU A 421 -48.53 42.08 29.89
CA LEU A 421 -48.02 41.13 28.86
C LEU A 421 -47.29 39.90 29.50
N THR A 422 -47.31 38.75 28.81
CA THR A 422 -46.29 37.64 28.82
C THR A 422 -45.95 36.78 30.06
N LYS A 423 -46.15 35.46 29.85
CA LYS A 423 -45.13 34.38 29.86
C LYS A 423 -44.70 33.68 31.18
N ALA A 424 -45.20 32.46 31.30
CA ALA A 424 -44.69 31.24 31.96
C ALA A 424 -43.21 31.15 32.40
N GLU A 425 -42.97 30.41 33.50
CA GLU A 425 -42.16 29.16 33.50
C GLU A 425 -42.34 28.29 34.78
N ASN A 426 -41.62 27.16 34.85
CA ASN A 426 -41.40 26.23 35.99
C ASN A 426 -42.52 25.22 36.32
N LEU A 427 -42.27 23.89 36.27
CA LEU A 427 -41.51 22.97 37.17
C LEU A 427 -42.37 22.51 38.38
N ASP A 428 -42.25 21.27 38.91
CA ASP A 428 -41.11 20.33 38.92
C ASP A 428 -41.49 18.82 39.10
N ASN A 429 -40.50 17.92 38.97
CA ASN A 429 -40.31 16.58 39.61
C ASN A 429 -41.42 15.48 39.52
N THR A 430 -41.12 14.20 39.24
CA THR A 430 -40.55 13.25 40.23
C THR A 430 -40.13 11.88 39.63
N THR A 431 -38.97 11.39 40.09
CA THR A 431 -38.37 10.02 40.13
C THR A 431 -39.26 8.75 40.04
N THR A 432 -38.79 7.72 39.30
CA THR A 432 -38.67 6.31 39.78
C THR A 432 -37.77 5.39 38.92
N ASN A 433 -37.24 4.32 39.53
CA ASN A 433 -36.32 3.28 38.98
C ASN A 433 -37.10 1.91 38.88
N PRO A 434 -36.59 0.74 38.40
CA PRO A 434 -35.33 0.07 38.83
C PRO A 434 -34.60 -0.88 37.81
N ALA A 435 -33.55 -1.57 38.31
CA ALA A 435 -32.91 -2.84 37.82
C ALA A 435 -32.07 -2.79 36.51
N GLN A 436 -30.73 -2.91 36.55
CA GLN A 436 -29.88 -4.14 36.62
C GLN A 436 -29.79 -4.93 35.28
N THR A 437 -28.66 -5.52 34.85
CA THR A 437 -27.55 -6.14 35.62
C THR A 437 -26.17 -6.06 34.92
N ASN A 438 -25.12 -6.41 35.70
CA ASN A 438 -23.66 -6.56 35.47
C ASN A 438 -23.24 -7.34 34.17
N THR A 439 -21.95 -7.47 33.75
CA THR A 439 -20.66 -7.47 34.51
C THR A 439 -19.43 -7.11 33.64
N SER A 440 -18.31 -6.73 34.29
CA SER A 440 -16.96 -6.52 33.72
C SER A 440 -16.03 -7.73 33.95
N LEU A 441 -14.92 -7.87 33.20
CA LEU A 441 -13.63 -8.57 33.49
C LEU A 441 -12.84 -8.76 32.15
N LYS A 442 -11.52 -9.05 32.04
CA LYS A 442 -10.27 -8.67 32.77
C LYS A 442 -9.04 -9.24 31.99
N THR A 443 -7.85 -8.65 32.14
CA THR A 443 -6.52 -9.15 31.65
C THR A 443 -5.56 -9.42 32.84
N PRO A 444 -4.33 -9.98 32.65
CA PRO A 444 -3.74 -10.71 31.51
C PRO A 444 -3.68 -12.23 31.84
N PRO A 445 -2.58 -13.02 32.05
CA PRO A 445 -1.11 -12.81 32.01
C PRO A 445 -0.34 -13.73 31.00
N THR A 446 1.00 -13.67 31.01
CA THR A 446 1.95 -14.61 30.37
C THR A 446 2.55 -15.58 31.43
N PRO A 447 3.20 -16.69 31.03
CA PRO A 447 4.42 -17.14 31.73
C PRO A 447 5.57 -17.57 30.79
N THR A 448 6.78 -17.69 31.36
CA THR A 448 8.04 -18.05 30.67
C THR A 448 8.89 -18.98 31.57
N GLU A 449 9.47 -20.04 31.01
CA GLU A 449 10.65 -20.85 31.46
C GLU A 449 10.78 -21.97 30.40
N GLU A 450 11.92 -22.35 29.79
CA GLU A 450 13.37 -22.39 30.09
C GLU A 450 13.88 -23.77 30.57
N ILE A 451 14.57 -24.50 29.68
CA ILE A 451 15.58 -25.51 30.04
C ILE A 451 16.77 -25.42 29.05
N SER A 452 17.84 -24.79 29.52
CA SER A 452 19.26 -25.16 29.36
C SER A 452 19.68 -26.21 28.30
N GLU A 453 20.66 -25.85 27.46
CA GLU A 453 21.93 -26.59 27.45
C GLU A 453 23.12 -25.61 27.29
N LYS A 454 24.34 -26.08 27.56
CA LYS A 454 25.47 -25.28 28.03
C LYS A 454 26.78 -25.71 27.38
N LEU A 455 27.51 -24.77 26.76
CA LEU A 455 28.95 -24.91 26.59
C LEU A 455 29.64 -23.53 26.60
N THR A 456 30.48 -23.33 27.61
CA THR A 456 31.34 -22.16 27.81
C THR A 456 32.76 -22.50 27.41
N GLU A 457 33.43 -21.61 26.68
CA GLU A 457 34.88 -21.47 26.81
C GLU A 457 35.27 -20.01 26.54
N ALA A 458 36.19 -19.47 27.34
CA ALA A 458 36.57 -18.07 27.31
C ALA A 458 37.93 -17.84 27.97
N GLU A 459 38.89 -17.31 27.21
CA GLU A 459 39.98 -16.43 27.65
C GLU A 459 40.22 -15.45 26.47
N VAL A 460 40.21 -14.12 26.65
CA VAL A 460 41.25 -13.27 27.26
C VAL A 460 42.53 -13.32 26.39
N THR A 461 42.91 -12.24 25.70
CA THR A 461 43.63 -11.10 26.32
C THR A 461 43.23 -9.70 25.82
N ASN A 462 43.68 -8.67 26.56
CA ASN A 462 43.40 -7.25 26.33
C ASN A 462 44.31 -6.60 25.28
N ASN A 463 43.82 -5.49 24.70
CA ASN A 463 44.42 -4.14 24.62
C ASN A 463 43.39 -3.29 23.83
N THR A 464 42.74 -2.22 24.31
CA THR A 464 43.16 -1.04 25.11
C THR A 464 43.97 -0.04 24.27
N GLU A 465 43.55 1.24 24.32
CA GLU A 465 44.05 2.39 23.53
C GLU A 465 43.68 2.30 22.02
N ASP A 466 43.27 3.36 21.31
CA ASP A 466 43.31 4.81 21.58
C ASP A 466 41.93 5.50 21.70
N SER A 467 41.95 6.72 22.27
CA SER A 467 40.82 7.60 22.57
C SER A 467 41.33 9.05 22.69
N ASP A 468 40.77 10.10 22.09
CA ASP A 468 39.55 10.28 21.28
C ASP A 468 39.76 11.42 20.26
N ASP A 469 38.79 11.72 19.38
CA ASP A 469 38.69 13.05 18.73
C ASP A 469 37.23 13.51 18.60
N GLU A 470 36.83 14.35 19.55
CA GLU A 470 35.51 14.95 19.74
C GLU A 470 35.39 16.24 18.90
N PHE A 471 34.47 16.29 17.95
CA PHE A 471 34.02 17.57 17.36
C PHE A 471 32.52 17.51 17.05
N ASP A 472 31.75 18.12 17.95
CA ASP A 472 30.29 18.10 17.96
C ASP A 472 29.69 19.35 17.27
N GLU A 473 28.36 19.36 17.15
CA GLU A 473 27.50 20.54 17.05
C GLU A 473 27.77 21.59 15.94
N PHE A 474 26.98 21.53 14.85
CA PHE A 474 26.18 22.70 14.40
C PHE A 474 25.17 22.34 13.28
N ASP A 475 23.94 21.93 13.62
CA ASP A 475 22.73 22.32 12.86
C ASP A 475 21.41 22.02 13.60
N THR A 476 21.12 22.75 14.69
CA THR A 476 19.86 22.62 15.44
C THR A 476 18.68 23.32 14.73
N ASN A 477 18.19 22.74 13.64
CA ASN A 477 16.96 23.21 12.97
C ASN A 477 15.71 22.58 13.60
N ASP A 478 15.00 23.35 14.43
CA ASP A 478 13.76 22.96 15.11
C ASP A 478 12.59 22.67 14.13
N PRO A 479 12.04 21.44 14.10
CA PRO A 479 10.87 21.07 13.31
C PRO A 479 9.57 21.17 14.14
N SER A 480 9.40 22.20 14.98
CA SER A 480 8.13 22.48 15.67
C SER A 480 6.96 22.74 14.72
N GLN A 481 7.22 22.94 13.43
CA GLN A 481 6.22 22.74 12.37
C GLN A 481 5.93 21.25 12.15
N LYS A 482 4.82 20.78 12.74
CA LYS A 482 4.14 19.55 12.31
C LYS A 482 3.75 19.65 10.82
N HIS A 483 4.60 19.16 9.93
CA HIS A 483 4.20 18.76 8.59
C HIS A 483 3.05 17.75 8.74
N LYS A 484 1.84 18.18 8.37
CA LYS A 484 0.68 17.28 8.31
C LYS A 484 1.02 16.17 7.33
N SER A 485 0.88 14.91 7.76
CA SER A 485 1.03 13.79 6.84
C SER A 485 -0.03 13.93 5.75
N TRP A 486 0.24 13.43 4.54
CA TRP A 486 -0.78 13.40 3.50
C TRP A 486 -2.01 12.58 3.94
N LEU A 487 -1.82 11.64 4.88
CA LEU A 487 -2.89 10.92 5.60
C LEU A 487 -3.82 11.84 6.41
N ASP A 488 -3.31 12.95 6.98
CA ASP A 488 -4.11 13.94 7.73
C ASP A 488 -4.90 14.87 6.82
N VAL A 489 -4.47 15.04 5.56
CA VAL A 489 -5.19 15.79 4.52
C VAL A 489 -6.35 14.97 3.91
N ILE A 490 -6.46 13.69 4.31
CA ILE A 490 -7.28 12.66 3.65
C ILE A 490 -8.51 12.22 4.48
N ASN A 491 -8.66 12.69 5.73
CA ASN A 491 -9.72 12.31 6.66
C ASN A 491 -10.88 13.31 6.71
#